data_AF-A0A7L6N2R5-F1
#
_entry.id   AF-A0A7L6N2R5-F1
#
_cell.length_a   1.000
_cell.length_b   1.000
_cell.length_c   1.000
_cell.angle_alpha   90.00
_cell.angle_beta   90.00
_cell.angle_gamma   90.00
#
_symmetry.space_group_name_H-M   'P 1'
#
loop_
_entity.id
_entity.type
_entity.pdbx_description
1 polymer ?
#
loop_
_entity_poly.entity_id
_entity_poly.type
_entity_poly.pdbx_seq_one_letter_code
_entity_poly.pdbx_strand_id
1 'polypeptide(L)'
;MYKEYNAHPKGLKTSDCVVRAITTATNSDYLETRRELNRKKRELGYTSYKDTKFLYDYFKGYPRIIFKPVKGEPRIKGSDFTELHPKGTYILKMAGHITACVDGVILDTWDCSYRSVYTAWCI
;
A
#
# COMPACT_ATOMS: atom_id res chain seq x y z
N MET A 1 0.05 -6.90 -13.13
CA MET A 1 1.17 -7.86 -12.93
C MET A 1 1.48 -7.99 -11.45
N TYR A 2 1.93 -9.17 -11.00
CA TYR A 2 2.39 -9.42 -9.64
C TYR A 2 3.79 -10.03 -9.68
N LYS A 3 4.63 -9.68 -8.71
CA LYS A 3 5.92 -10.31 -8.46
C LYS A 3 6.11 -10.50 -6.95
N GLU A 4 6.49 -11.70 -6.55
CA GLU A 4 6.78 -11.98 -5.14
C GLU A 4 7.98 -11.16 -4.67
N TYR A 5 7.79 -10.41 -3.58
CA TYR A 5 8.81 -9.60 -2.96
C TYR A 5 8.52 -9.44 -1.46
N ASN A 6 9.52 -9.74 -0.63
CA ASN A 6 9.45 -9.54 0.81
C ASN A 6 10.49 -8.54 1.28
N ALA A 7 10.05 -7.32 1.61
CA ALA A 7 10.91 -6.27 2.16
C ALA A 7 11.37 -6.52 3.61
N HIS A 8 10.82 -7.54 4.30
CA HIS A 8 11.21 -7.82 5.67
C HIS A 8 12.66 -8.36 5.71
N PRO A 9 13.59 -7.79 6.51
CA PRO A 9 15.02 -8.10 6.46
C PRO A 9 15.36 -9.55 6.82
N LYS A 10 14.54 -10.17 7.66
CA LYS A 10 14.64 -11.59 8.02
C LYS A 10 13.76 -12.53 7.17
N GLY A 11 13.13 -12.03 6.11
CA GLY A 11 12.23 -12.81 5.25
C GLY A 11 10.96 -13.33 5.93
N LEU A 12 10.58 -12.78 7.10
CA LEU A 12 9.42 -13.25 7.86
C LEU A 12 8.12 -12.86 7.16
N LYS A 13 7.13 -13.76 7.21
CA LYS A 13 5.75 -13.50 6.75
C LYS A 13 4.91 -13.13 7.96
N THR A 14 4.67 -11.83 8.17
CA THR A 14 3.95 -11.31 9.34
C THR A 14 2.85 -10.32 8.94
N SER A 15 2.11 -9.78 9.91
CA SER A 15 1.05 -8.79 9.67
C SER A 15 1.60 -7.36 9.53
N ASP A 16 2.55 -7.16 8.62
CA ASP A 16 3.33 -5.92 8.46
C ASP A 16 3.15 -5.27 7.08
N CYS A 17 2.05 -5.57 6.39
CA CYS A 17 1.79 -5.09 5.03
C CYS A 17 1.98 -3.58 4.82
N VAL A 18 1.60 -2.75 5.80
CA VAL A 18 1.84 -1.29 5.76
C VAL A 18 3.34 -0.97 5.70
N VAL A 19 4.14 -1.60 6.56
CA VAL A 19 5.59 -1.35 6.60
C VAL A 19 6.23 -1.85 5.31
N ARG A 20 5.90 -3.08 4.87
CA ARG A 20 6.45 -3.65 3.63
C ARG A 20 6.10 -2.82 2.42
N ALA A 21 4.83 -2.44 2.26
CA ALA A 21 4.39 -1.63 1.12
C ALA A 21 5.14 -0.30 1.07
N ILE A 22 5.25 0.42 2.19
CA ILE A 22 5.95 1.72 2.24
C ILE A 22 7.44 1.53 1.95
N THR A 23 8.08 0.57 2.62
CA THR A 23 9.50 0.23 2.42
C THR A 23 9.80 -0.04 0.94
N THR A 24 8.95 -0.85 0.28
CA THR A 24 9.08 -1.20 -1.12
C THR A 24 8.89 0.01 -2.04
N ALA A 25 7.84 0.81 -1.81
CA ALA A 25 7.53 1.96 -2.65
C ALA A 25 8.59 3.07 -2.55
N THR A 26 9.10 3.33 -1.35
CA THR A 26 10.09 4.41 -1.12
C THR A 26 11.54 3.94 -1.21
N ASN A 27 11.77 2.66 -1.54
CA ASN A 27 13.09 2.02 -1.52
C ASN A 27 13.90 2.35 -0.25
N SER A 28 13.25 2.32 0.90
CA SER A 28 13.80 2.73 2.20
C SER A 28 14.19 1.52 3.04
N ASP A 29 14.89 1.75 4.17
CA ASP A 29 15.14 0.68 5.13
C ASP A 29 13.84 0.29 5.87
N TYR A 30 13.64 -1.02 6.04
CA TYR A 30 12.44 -1.57 6.67
C TYR A 30 12.31 -1.16 8.15
N LEU A 31 13.41 -1.19 8.91
CA LEU A 31 13.39 -0.88 10.34
C LEU A 31 13.19 0.61 10.55
N GLU A 32 13.82 1.46 9.73
CA GLU A 32 13.57 2.90 9.76
C GLU A 32 12.13 3.22 9.39
N THR A 33 11.59 2.63 8.33
CA THR A 33 10.18 2.79 7.95
C THR A 33 9.25 2.41 9.10
N ARG A 34 9.53 1.30 9.79
CA ARG A 34 8.75 0.88 10.96
C ARG A 34 8.85 1.87 12.12
N ARG A 35 10.03 2.44 12.39
CA ARG A 35 10.22 3.44 13.46
C ARG A 35 9.50 4.73 13.14
N GLU A 36 9.63 5.20 11.90
CA GLU A 36 8.96 6.38 11.34
C GLU A 36 7.44 6.27 11.54
N LEU A 37 6.84 5.16 11.09
CA LEU A 37 5.40 4.93 11.22
C LEU A 37 4.95 4.93 12.68
N ASN A 38 5.72 4.34 13.59
CA ASN A 38 5.40 4.36 15.02
C ASN A 38 5.50 5.76 15.62
N ARG A 39 6.46 6.57 15.19
CA ARG A 39 6.61 7.97 15.60
C ARG A 39 5.42 8.78 15.10
N LYS A 40 5.12 8.74 13.79
CA LYS A 40 4.00 9.49 13.18
C LYS A 40 2.66 9.12 13.78
N LYS A 41 2.46 7.85 14.06
CA LYS A 41 1.25 7.36 14.72
C LYS A 41 1.06 8.02 16.09
N ARG A 42 2.12 8.18 16.88
CA ARG A 42 2.06 8.90 18.17
C ARG A 42 1.82 10.40 17.98
N GLU A 43 2.55 11.03 17.06
CA GLU A 43 2.41 12.46 16.74
C GLU A 43 0.97 12.82 16.32
N LEU A 44 0.34 11.94 15.54
CA LEU A 44 -1.03 12.12 15.04
C LEU A 44 -2.11 11.57 15.99
N GLY A 45 -1.74 11.03 17.16
CA GLY A 45 -2.69 10.58 18.17
C GLY A 45 -3.39 9.24 17.89
N TYR A 46 -2.80 8.36 17.08
CA TYR A 46 -3.34 7.04 16.74
C TYR A 46 -2.75 5.91 17.60
N THR A 47 -3.48 4.80 17.75
CA THR A 47 -3.01 3.59 18.45
C THR A 47 -2.35 2.59 17.50
N SER A 48 -2.80 2.54 16.23
CA SER A 48 -2.25 1.67 15.18
C SER A 48 -1.94 2.43 13.89
N TYR A 49 -0.77 2.20 13.28
CA TYR A 49 -0.44 2.72 11.96
C TYR A 49 -1.15 1.94 10.83
N LYS A 50 -1.91 0.90 11.18
CA LYS A 50 -2.77 0.14 10.26
C LYS A 50 -4.17 0.75 10.15
N ASP A 51 -4.49 1.73 11.00
CA ASP A 51 -5.80 2.37 11.00
C ASP A 51 -6.01 3.11 9.68
N THR A 52 -7.18 2.94 9.09
CA THR A 52 -7.50 3.61 7.81
C THR A 52 -7.36 5.13 7.93
N LYS A 53 -7.84 5.72 9.03
CA LYS A 53 -7.73 7.16 9.28
C LYS A 53 -6.26 7.61 9.38
N PHE A 54 -5.44 6.86 10.09
CA PHE A 54 -3.99 7.11 10.15
C PHE A 54 -3.37 7.14 8.75
N LEU A 55 -3.66 6.15 7.90
CA LEU A 55 -3.10 6.11 6.54
C LEU A 55 -3.47 7.35 5.72
N TYR A 56 -4.72 7.82 5.83
CA TYR A 56 -5.15 9.03 5.14
C TYR A 56 -4.45 10.30 5.64
N ASP A 57 -4.21 10.40 6.95
CA ASP A 57 -3.47 11.53 7.53
C ASP A 57 -1.98 11.46 7.21
N TYR A 58 -1.38 10.26 7.29
CA TYR A 58 0.02 10.01 6.96
C TYR A 58 0.34 10.37 5.50
N PHE A 59 -0.57 10.02 4.57
CA PHE A 59 -0.41 10.34 3.14
C PHE A 59 -1.15 11.62 2.71
N LYS A 60 -1.55 12.51 3.62
CA LYS A 60 -2.40 13.67 3.30
C LYS A 60 -1.81 14.62 2.24
N GLY A 61 -0.48 14.68 2.15
CA GLY A 61 0.24 15.50 1.17
C GLY A 61 0.51 14.84 -0.18
N TYR A 62 0.23 13.55 -0.32
CA TYR A 62 0.53 12.81 -1.55
C TYR A 62 -0.65 12.85 -2.52
N PRO A 63 -0.41 13.00 -3.85
CA PRO A 63 -1.45 12.85 -4.85
C PRO A 63 -2.14 11.50 -4.68
N ARG A 64 -3.49 11.48 -4.69
CA ARG A 64 -4.25 10.25 -4.48
C ARG A 64 -5.35 10.08 -5.53
N ILE A 65 -5.54 8.83 -5.92
CA ILE A 65 -6.61 8.38 -6.80
C ILE A 65 -7.60 7.61 -5.94
N ILE A 66 -8.89 8.00 -5.99
CA ILE A 66 -9.95 7.36 -5.24
C ILE A 66 -10.87 6.63 -6.21
N PHE A 67 -11.02 5.32 -6.00
CA PHE A 67 -11.91 4.50 -6.80
C PHE A 67 -13.26 4.36 -6.10
N LYS A 68 -14.21 5.21 -6.51
CA LYS A 68 -15.57 5.20 -5.97
C LYS A 68 -16.32 3.98 -6.53
N PRO A 69 -17.06 3.24 -5.69
CA PRO A 69 -17.89 2.15 -6.18
C PRO A 69 -19.05 2.72 -7.02
N VAL A 70 -19.23 2.20 -8.22
CA VAL A 70 -20.39 2.48 -9.07
C VAL A 70 -21.38 1.31 -8.93
N LYS A 71 -22.67 1.63 -8.69
CA LYS A 71 -23.69 0.60 -8.48
C LYS A 71 -23.86 -0.22 -9.76
N GLY A 72 -23.74 -1.55 -9.65
CA GLY A 72 -23.88 -2.47 -10.78
C GLY A 72 -22.57 -2.73 -11.55
N GLU A 73 -21.49 -2.04 -11.22
CA GLU A 73 -20.18 -2.27 -11.84
C GLU A 73 -19.23 -3.01 -10.89
N PRO A 74 -18.39 -3.91 -11.42
CA PRO A 74 -17.33 -4.54 -10.65
C PRO A 74 -16.34 -3.49 -10.15
N ARG A 75 -15.86 -3.65 -8.91
CA ARG A 75 -14.80 -2.79 -8.39
C ARG A 75 -13.49 -3.07 -9.11
N ILE A 76 -12.72 -2.02 -9.34
CA ILE A 76 -11.36 -2.11 -9.83
C ILE A 76 -10.52 -3.00 -8.90
N LYS A 77 -9.84 -3.98 -9.48
CA LYS A 77 -8.91 -4.89 -8.81
C LYS A 77 -7.48 -4.37 -8.92
N GLY A 78 -6.56 -4.98 -8.17
CA GLY A 78 -5.14 -4.71 -8.31
C GLY A 78 -4.61 -5.04 -9.71
N SER A 79 -5.10 -6.11 -10.33
CA SER A 79 -4.80 -6.44 -11.74
C SER A 79 -5.16 -5.29 -12.68
N ASP A 80 -6.38 -4.78 -12.57
CA ASP A 80 -6.88 -3.70 -13.42
C ASP A 80 -6.06 -2.42 -13.17
N PHE A 81 -5.74 -2.13 -11.91
CA PHE A 81 -4.90 -0.99 -11.54
C PHE A 81 -3.53 -1.05 -12.22
N THR A 82 -2.89 -2.22 -12.24
CA THR A 82 -1.57 -2.37 -12.87
C THR A 82 -1.56 -2.16 -14.38
N GLU A 83 -2.66 -2.46 -15.06
CA GLU A 83 -2.82 -2.24 -16.50
C GLU A 83 -3.09 -0.76 -16.81
N LEU A 84 -3.91 -0.11 -15.98
CA LEU A 84 -4.23 1.32 -16.09
C LEU A 84 -3.06 2.23 -15.73
N HIS A 85 -2.16 1.76 -14.86
CA HIS A 85 -1.00 2.49 -14.36
C HIS A 85 0.30 1.69 -14.59
N PRO A 86 0.79 1.58 -15.85
CA PRO A 86 1.97 0.79 -16.18
C PRO A 86 3.30 1.46 -15.75
N LYS A 87 3.25 2.70 -15.26
CA LYS A 87 4.41 3.47 -14.79
C LYS A 87 4.07 4.20 -13.49
N GLY A 88 5.09 4.44 -12.68
CA GLY A 88 4.99 5.18 -11.43
C GLY A 88 4.91 4.28 -10.21
N THR A 89 5.01 4.90 -9.04
CA THR A 89 5.07 4.22 -7.75
C THR A 89 3.84 4.57 -6.93
N TYR A 90 3.14 3.54 -6.45
CA TYR A 90 1.90 3.71 -5.72
C TYR A 90 1.81 2.83 -4.47
N ILE A 91 1.23 3.40 -3.40
CA ILE A 91 0.69 2.62 -2.29
C ILE A 91 -0.78 2.36 -2.55
N LEU A 92 -1.16 1.09 -2.65
CA LEU A 92 -2.54 0.69 -2.89
C LEU A 92 -3.20 0.26 -1.58
N LYS A 93 -4.27 0.96 -1.20
CA LYS A 93 -5.20 0.52 -0.17
C LYS A 93 -6.26 -0.38 -0.78
N MET A 94 -6.23 -1.65 -0.42
CA MET A 94 -7.12 -2.68 -0.93
C MET A 94 -8.09 -3.18 0.16
N ALA A 95 -8.99 -4.08 -0.22
CA ALA A 95 -9.84 -4.81 0.71
C ALA A 95 -9.01 -5.61 1.75
N GLY A 96 -8.90 -5.07 2.96
CA GLY A 96 -8.21 -5.71 4.10
C GLY A 96 -6.68 -5.79 3.98
N HIS A 97 -6.08 -5.05 3.03
CA HIS A 97 -4.65 -5.18 2.72
C HIS A 97 -4.08 -3.86 2.15
N ILE A 98 -2.78 -3.66 2.32
CA ILE A 98 -2.01 -2.55 1.74
C ILE A 98 -0.83 -3.14 0.97
N THR A 99 -0.61 -2.71 -0.27
CA THR A 99 0.50 -3.21 -1.11
C THR A 99 1.18 -2.08 -1.87
N ALA A 100 2.38 -2.34 -2.39
CA ALA A 100 3.10 -1.43 -3.28
C ALA A 100 2.91 -1.87 -4.73
N CYS A 101 2.66 -0.92 -5.61
CA CYS A 101 2.73 -1.09 -7.05
C CYS A 101 3.85 -0.20 -7.59
N VAL A 102 4.83 -0.78 -8.27
CA VAL A 102 5.95 -0.06 -8.88
C VAL A 102 5.97 -0.42 -10.36
N ASP A 103 5.82 0.60 -11.21
CA ASP A 103 5.79 0.47 -12.68
C ASP A 103 4.86 -0.64 -13.17
N GLY A 104 3.61 -0.63 -12.70
CA GLY A 104 2.60 -1.62 -13.07
C GLY A 104 2.82 -3.01 -12.46
N VAL A 105 3.71 -3.16 -11.48
CA VAL A 105 3.97 -4.45 -10.82
C VAL A 105 3.64 -4.35 -9.34
N ILE A 106 2.68 -5.17 -8.88
CA ILE A 106 2.44 -5.34 -7.44
C ILE A 106 3.56 -6.17 -6.84
N LEU A 107 4.20 -5.63 -5.81
CA LEU A 107 5.32 -6.23 -5.10
C LEU A 107 4.88 -6.60 -3.68
N ASP A 108 4.63 -7.90 -3.46
CA ASP A 108 4.13 -8.40 -2.17
C ASP A 108 4.55 -9.85 -1.89
N THR A 109 4.25 -10.36 -0.70
CA THR A 109 4.55 -11.74 -0.26
C THR A 109 3.56 -12.79 -0.78
N TRP A 110 2.45 -12.36 -1.40
CA TRP A 110 1.48 -13.21 -2.09
C TRP A 110 0.77 -12.41 -3.17
N ASP A 111 0.21 -13.09 -4.16
CA ASP A 111 -0.59 -12.43 -5.20
C ASP A 111 -1.88 -11.89 -4.59
N CYS A 112 -1.90 -10.59 -4.31
CA CYS A 112 -3.07 -9.87 -3.82
C CYS A 112 -3.83 -9.12 -4.92
N SER A 113 -3.45 -9.29 -6.20
CA SER A 113 -3.97 -8.53 -7.33
C SER A 113 -5.48 -8.69 -7.54
N TYR A 114 -6.06 -9.81 -7.08
CA TYR A 114 -7.50 -10.07 -7.15
C TYR A 114 -8.34 -9.19 -6.22
N ARG A 115 -7.73 -8.49 -5.25
CA ARG A 115 -8.46 -7.67 -4.28
C ARG A 115 -8.87 -6.32 -4.86
N SER A 116 -10.02 -5.82 -4.41
CA SER A 116 -10.51 -4.50 -4.80
C SER A 116 -9.61 -3.39 -4.27
N VAL A 117 -9.24 -2.44 -5.13
CA VAL A 117 -8.49 -1.23 -4.76
C VAL A 117 -9.48 -0.12 -4.41
N TYR A 118 -9.25 0.56 -3.28
CA TYR A 118 -10.09 1.66 -2.80
C TYR A 118 -9.43 3.01 -3.00
N THR A 119 -8.12 3.08 -2.78
CA THR A 119 -7.35 4.32 -2.92
C THR A 119 -5.92 3.94 -3.32
N ALA A 120 -5.33 4.73 -4.21
CA ALA A 120 -3.92 4.67 -4.52
C ALA A 120 -3.28 6.03 -4.19
N TRP A 121 -2.16 6.05 -3.47
CA TRP A 121 -1.35 7.24 -3.29
C TRP A 121 -0.11 7.14 -4.17
N CYS A 122 0.15 8.17 -4.98
CA CYS A 122 1.38 8.28 -5.77
C CYS A 122 2.51 8.70 -4.83
N ILE A 123 3.61 7.94 -4.83
CA ILE A 123 4.81 8.16 -4.00
C ILE A 123 5.89 8.85 -4.82
#